data_AF-A0A524JAT6-F1
#
_entry.id   AF-A0A524JAT6-F1
#
_cell.length_a   1.000
_cell.length_b   1.000
_cell.length_c   1.000
_cell.angle_alpha   90.00
_cell.angle_beta   90.00
_cell.angle_gamma   90.00
#
_symmetry.space_group_name_H-M   'P 1'
#
loop_
_entity.id
_entity.type
_entity.pdbx_description
1 polymer ?
#
loop_
_entity_poly.entity_id
_entity_poly.type
_entity_poly.pdbx_seq_one_letter_code
_entity_poly.pdbx_strand_id
1 'polypeptide(L)'
;MPALQRVKKQARTVACQANLHQWALIWAMYTEDNNGFFPSEVLTWRDLVEQYHKEKKITLCPTATKPYTDGAQPPFGAWEQTWGQAEGDASGRPFASSYGLNQWVLNTSSVVGGRSLENLWRTINVKGASEVMYLGDCAIIGATVLASDQPPKYDGDCGFVWSGAGANQDEICRFCMNRHDGNMMGLFMDSSVRKVGLKELWTLRWHRQFNTTGFWTKAGSAQPEDWPQWMRNFKDY
;
A
#
# COMPACT_ATOMS: atom_id res chain seq x y z
N MET A 1 -7.27 -11.61 -29.42
CA MET A 1 -6.56 -12.83 -28.94
C MET A 1 -6.48 -12.82 -27.41
N PRO A 2 -7.37 -13.54 -26.71
CA PRO A 2 -7.45 -13.56 -25.24
C PRO A 2 -6.16 -14.03 -24.53
N ALA A 3 -5.43 -14.99 -25.14
CA ALA A 3 -4.18 -15.52 -24.57
C ALA A 3 -3.09 -14.44 -24.43
N LEU A 4 -2.91 -13.57 -25.43
CA LEU A 4 -1.91 -12.51 -25.40
C LEU A 4 -2.20 -11.46 -24.30
N GLN A 5 -3.47 -11.13 -24.08
CA GLN A 5 -3.87 -10.21 -23.00
C GLN A 5 -3.56 -10.81 -21.62
N ARG A 6 -3.84 -12.11 -21.43
CA ARG A 6 -3.50 -12.83 -20.20
C ARG A 6 -1.99 -12.86 -19.93
N VAL A 7 -1.18 -13.15 -20.94
CA VAL A 7 0.29 -13.14 -20.83
C VAL A 7 0.80 -11.75 -20.45
N LYS A 8 0.27 -10.68 -21.07
CA LYS A 8 0.63 -9.30 -20.71
C LYS A 8 0.30 -8.95 -19.26
N LYS A 9 -0.88 -9.36 -18.76
CA LYS A 9 -1.26 -9.16 -17.35
C LYS A 9 -0.28 -9.86 -16.40
N GLN A 10 0.04 -11.13 -16.67
CA GLN A 10 0.99 -11.89 -15.86
C GLN A 10 2.39 -11.27 -15.85
N ALA A 11 2.88 -10.84 -17.02
CA ALA A 11 4.17 -10.16 -17.13
C ALA A 11 4.21 -8.86 -16.31
N ARG A 12 3.12 -8.07 -16.32
CA ARG A 12 3.00 -6.86 -15.48
C ARG A 12 3.01 -7.17 -14.00
N THR A 13 2.35 -8.25 -13.56
CA THR A 13 2.40 -8.70 -12.16
C THR A 13 3.83 -9.09 -11.74
N VAL A 14 4.55 -9.85 -12.57
CA VAL A 14 5.95 -10.22 -12.28
C VAL A 14 6.85 -8.99 -12.24
N ALA A 15 6.66 -8.04 -13.16
CA ALA A 15 7.41 -6.78 -13.15
C ALA A 15 7.08 -5.91 -11.91
N CYS A 16 5.83 -5.89 -11.44
CA CYS A 16 5.45 -5.22 -10.19
C CYS A 16 6.18 -5.84 -9.00
N GLN A 17 6.22 -7.17 -8.93
CA GLN A 17 6.98 -7.89 -7.90
C GLN A 17 8.48 -7.56 -7.94
N ALA A 18 9.07 -7.49 -9.14
CA ALA A 18 10.47 -7.07 -9.31
C ALA A 18 10.73 -5.63 -8.84
N ASN A 19 9.78 -4.70 -9.09
CA ASN A 19 9.87 -3.34 -8.55
C ASN A 19 9.84 -3.35 -7.02
N LEU A 20 8.98 -4.15 -6.37
CA LEU A 20 8.96 -4.25 -4.91
C LEU A 20 10.23 -4.90 -4.33
N HIS A 21 10.88 -5.83 -5.04
CA HIS A 21 12.20 -6.32 -4.61
C HIS A 21 13.26 -5.21 -4.64
N GLN A 22 13.22 -4.31 -5.62
CA GLN A 22 14.09 -3.14 -5.62
C GLN A 22 13.74 -2.18 -4.47
N TRP A 23 12.45 -2.01 -4.15
CA TRP A 23 12.02 -1.28 -2.96
C TRP A 23 12.54 -1.90 -1.65
N ALA A 24 12.61 -3.24 -1.55
CA ALA A 24 13.18 -3.90 -0.38
C ALA A 24 14.65 -3.48 -0.17
N LEU A 25 15.45 -3.42 -1.23
CA LEU A 25 16.84 -2.97 -1.17
C LEU A 25 16.95 -1.48 -0.81
N ILE A 26 16.08 -0.63 -1.38
CA ILE A 26 16.02 0.80 -1.08
C ILE A 26 15.74 1.05 0.40
N TRP A 27 14.73 0.36 0.92
CA TRP A 27 14.36 0.47 2.32
C TRP A 27 15.40 -0.14 3.24
N ALA A 28 16.06 -1.24 2.86
CA ALA A 28 17.18 -1.79 3.62
C ALA A 28 18.28 -0.74 3.79
N MET A 29 18.75 -0.11 2.69
CA MET A 29 19.76 0.95 2.76
C MET A 29 19.30 2.14 3.61
N TYR A 30 18.07 2.64 3.39
CA TYR A 30 17.52 3.73 4.20
C TYR A 30 17.51 3.37 5.69
N THR A 31 17.01 2.19 6.05
CA THR A 31 16.92 1.79 7.47
C THR A 31 18.29 1.53 8.07
N GLU A 32 19.27 1.05 7.31
CA GLU A 32 20.66 0.90 7.77
C GLU A 32 21.26 2.26 8.18
N ASP A 33 21.09 3.28 7.34
CA ASP A 33 21.55 4.64 7.61
C ASP A 33 20.74 5.34 8.72
N ASN A 34 19.54 4.83 9.05
CA ASN A 34 18.63 5.40 10.03
C ASN A 34 18.45 4.51 11.29
N ASN A 35 19.46 3.72 11.66
CA ASN A 35 19.45 2.89 12.87
C ASN A 35 18.24 1.93 12.98
N GLY A 36 17.78 1.42 11.84
CA GLY A 36 16.62 0.53 11.72
C GLY A 36 15.26 1.24 11.79
N PHE A 37 15.20 2.58 11.83
CA PHE A 37 13.93 3.32 11.95
C PHE A 37 13.36 3.73 10.61
N PHE A 38 12.03 3.81 10.55
CA PHE A 38 11.29 4.41 9.46
C PHE A 38 11.21 5.95 9.60
N PRO A 39 10.82 6.67 8.53
CA PRO A 39 10.58 8.11 8.59
C PRO A 39 9.56 8.48 9.69
N SER A 40 9.65 9.72 10.18
CA SER A 40 8.66 10.28 11.10
C SER A 40 7.38 10.72 10.38
N GLU A 41 7.45 11.08 9.11
CA GLU A 41 6.33 11.65 8.37
C GLU A 41 6.06 10.88 7.07
N VAL A 42 4.77 10.64 6.78
CA VAL A 42 4.36 9.99 5.54
C VAL A 42 4.57 10.90 4.32
N LEU A 43 4.50 12.22 4.48
CA LEU A 43 4.58 13.13 3.33
C LEU A 43 5.98 13.25 2.74
N THR A 44 7.01 12.80 3.45
CA THR A 44 8.41 13.00 3.04
C THR A 44 9.13 11.68 2.72
N TRP A 45 8.48 10.52 2.92
CA TRP A 45 9.17 9.23 2.79
C TRP A 45 9.77 9.02 1.41
N ARG A 46 9.14 9.57 0.36
CA ARG A 46 9.62 9.50 -1.03
C ARG A 46 10.90 10.27 -1.24
N ASP A 47 10.95 11.51 -0.77
CA ASP A 47 12.12 12.37 -0.90
C ASP A 47 13.30 11.77 -0.12
N LEU A 48 13.02 11.22 1.06
CA LEU A 48 14.02 10.60 1.93
C LEU A 48 14.68 9.37 1.30
N VAL A 49 13.92 8.59 0.52
CA VAL A 49 14.44 7.37 -0.12
C VAL A 49 14.96 7.61 -1.54
N GLU A 50 14.74 8.79 -2.13
CA GLU A 50 15.13 9.10 -3.51
C GLU A 50 16.65 8.97 -3.73
N GLN A 51 17.47 9.36 -2.75
CA GLN A 51 18.92 9.24 -2.84
C GLN A 51 19.41 7.79 -3.03
N TYR A 52 18.61 6.80 -2.64
CA TYR A 52 18.94 5.38 -2.74
C TYR A 52 18.49 4.75 -4.08
N HIS A 53 17.81 5.50 -4.95
CA HIS A 53 17.42 5.01 -6.26
C HIS A 53 17.39 6.11 -7.34
N LYS A 54 17.98 5.83 -8.50
CA LYS A 54 17.95 6.76 -9.66
C LYS A 54 16.88 6.41 -10.69
N GLU A 55 16.35 5.20 -10.65
CA GLU A 55 15.33 4.74 -11.61
C GLU A 55 13.95 5.17 -11.15
N LYS A 56 13.28 6.01 -11.96
CA LYS A 56 11.96 6.55 -11.65
C LYS A 56 10.84 5.56 -11.97
N LYS A 57 11.07 4.60 -12.87
CA LYS A 57 10.05 3.61 -13.25
C LYS A 57 9.70 2.65 -12.12
N ILE A 58 10.60 2.44 -11.14
CA ILE A 58 10.35 1.54 -10.01
C ILE A 58 9.23 2.05 -9.09
N THR A 59 8.93 3.35 -9.17
CA THR A 59 7.92 3.98 -8.32
C THR A 59 6.50 3.68 -8.79
N LEU A 60 6.36 3.17 -10.02
CA LEU A 60 5.08 2.87 -10.64
C LEU A 60 4.87 1.36 -10.74
N CYS A 61 3.64 0.95 -10.50
CA CYS A 61 3.17 -0.39 -10.82
C CYS A 61 2.98 -0.48 -12.34
N PRO A 62 3.49 -1.53 -13.03
CA PRO A 62 3.31 -1.71 -14.47
C PRO A 62 1.86 -1.82 -14.95
N THR A 63 0.89 -2.02 -14.03
CA THR A 63 -0.56 -1.97 -14.34
C THR A 63 -1.18 -0.60 -14.10
N ALA A 64 -0.48 0.32 -13.43
CA ALA A 64 -0.98 1.62 -12.99
C ALA A 64 0.07 2.73 -13.20
N THR A 65 0.57 2.89 -14.42
CA THR A 65 1.63 3.87 -14.74
C THR A 65 1.12 5.26 -15.06
N LYS A 66 -0.18 5.40 -15.35
CA LYS A 66 -0.78 6.67 -15.76
C LYS A 66 -1.22 7.45 -14.50
N PRO A 67 -0.78 8.70 -14.32
CA PRO A 67 -1.17 9.51 -13.17
C PRO A 67 -2.65 9.93 -13.18
N TYR A 68 -3.20 10.28 -12.01
CA TYR A 68 -4.59 10.71 -11.91
C TYR A 68 -4.84 12.07 -12.54
N THR A 69 -3.87 12.98 -12.52
CA THR A 69 -3.97 14.29 -13.20
C THR A 69 -4.09 14.15 -14.72
N ASP A 70 -3.58 13.04 -15.28
CA ASP A 70 -3.77 12.70 -16.68
C ASP A 70 -5.10 11.98 -16.96
N GLY A 71 -5.99 11.87 -15.96
CA GLY A 71 -7.31 11.25 -16.05
C GLY A 71 -7.34 9.74 -15.84
N ALA A 72 -6.27 9.13 -15.29
CA ALA A 72 -6.37 7.76 -14.78
C ALA A 72 -7.25 7.72 -13.51
N GLN A 73 -7.71 6.53 -13.12
CA GLN A 73 -8.54 6.32 -11.93
C GLN A 73 -8.14 5.02 -11.23
N PRO A 74 -8.37 4.88 -9.92
CA PRO A 74 -8.28 3.59 -9.25
C PRO A 74 -9.17 2.54 -9.95
N PRO A 75 -8.77 1.26 -9.97
CA PRO A 75 -7.53 0.73 -9.38
C PRO A 75 -6.29 0.95 -10.26
N PHE A 76 -6.38 1.45 -11.50
CA PHE A 76 -5.28 1.47 -12.48
C PHE A 76 -4.57 2.82 -12.67
N GLY A 77 -4.71 3.75 -11.72
CA GLY A 77 -4.01 5.03 -11.73
C GLY A 77 -2.88 5.11 -10.70
N ALA A 78 -1.91 5.98 -10.98
CA ALA A 78 -0.86 6.39 -10.06
C ALA A 78 -1.24 7.71 -9.38
N TRP A 79 -0.85 7.89 -8.13
CA TRP A 79 -1.00 9.16 -7.43
C TRP A 79 0.23 10.03 -7.60
N GLU A 80 0.01 11.34 -7.48
CA GLU A 80 1.04 12.37 -7.49
C GLU A 80 0.97 13.16 -6.18
N GLN A 81 2.13 13.49 -5.61
CA GLN A 81 2.17 14.40 -4.47
C GLN A 81 1.98 15.84 -4.96
N THR A 82 0.86 16.46 -4.60
CA THR A 82 0.55 17.87 -4.93
C THR A 82 0.53 18.79 -3.71
N TRP A 83 0.87 18.30 -2.52
CA TRP A 83 0.83 19.04 -1.26
C TRP A 83 2.18 18.90 -0.50
N GLY A 84 2.87 20.03 -0.23
CA GLY A 84 4.18 20.07 0.45
C GLY A 84 5.26 20.85 -0.33
N GLN A 85 6.48 20.97 0.25
CA GLN A 85 7.62 21.72 -0.34
C GLN A 85 8.31 21.04 -1.54
N ALA A 86 7.87 19.85 -1.95
CA ALA A 86 8.41 19.19 -3.13
C ALA A 86 7.66 19.67 -4.37
N GLU A 87 8.13 20.76 -5.00
CA GLU A 87 7.62 21.30 -6.27
C GLU A 87 7.95 20.41 -7.50
N GLY A 88 8.12 19.10 -7.28
CA GLY A 88 8.49 18.12 -8.29
C GLY A 88 9.97 17.75 -8.25
N ASP A 89 10.32 16.76 -9.07
CA ASP A 89 11.70 16.34 -9.27
C ASP A 89 12.53 17.42 -9.99
N ALA A 90 13.83 17.19 -10.18
CA ALA A 90 14.72 18.08 -10.94
C ALA A 90 14.30 18.34 -12.42
N SER A 91 13.24 17.67 -12.92
CA SER A 91 12.61 17.90 -14.22
C SER A 91 11.29 18.68 -14.14
N GLY A 92 10.92 19.18 -12.97
CA GLY A 92 9.70 19.96 -12.73
C GLY A 92 8.41 19.13 -12.78
N ARG A 93 8.51 17.79 -12.66
CA ARG A 93 7.33 16.90 -12.68
C ARG A 93 6.93 16.49 -11.27
N PRO A 94 5.63 16.46 -10.94
CA PRO A 94 5.13 15.94 -9.66
C PRO A 94 5.65 14.51 -9.41
N PHE A 95 6.05 14.23 -8.17
CA PHE A 95 6.45 12.88 -7.79
C PHE A 95 5.27 11.92 -7.89
N ALA A 96 5.36 10.97 -8.82
CA ALA A 96 4.33 9.96 -9.04
C ALA A 96 4.71 8.59 -8.46
N SER A 97 3.69 7.88 -7.99
CA SER A 97 3.84 6.53 -7.46
C SER A 97 2.54 5.74 -7.58
N SER A 98 2.66 4.42 -7.68
CA SER A 98 1.52 3.51 -7.51
C SER A 98 1.61 2.75 -6.18
N TYR A 99 2.64 2.96 -5.38
CA TYR A 99 2.83 2.33 -4.09
C TYR A 99 2.64 3.33 -2.94
N GLY A 100 2.27 2.85 -1.77
CA GLY A 100 2.08 3.66 -0.58
C GLY A 100 2.52 2.93 0.69
N LEU A 101 2.81 3.72 1.72
CA LEU A 101 3.35 3.23 2.99
C LEU A 101 2.22 2.87 3.97
N ASN A 102 2.36 1.76 4.67
CA ASN A 102 1.61 1.51 5.89
C ASN A 102 2.03 2.57 6.93
N GLN A 103 1.17 3.52 7.26
CA GLN A 103 1.58 4.62 8.12
C GLN A 103 1.75 4.23 9.59
N TRP A 104 1.42 2.99 9.97
CA TRP A 104 1.73 2.46 11.30
C TRP A 104 3.22 2.17 11.50
N VAL A 105 4.03 2.20 10.44
CA VAL A 105 5.48 1.96 10.57
C VAL A 105 6.27 3.19 10.98
N LEU A 106 5.68 4.39 10.85
CA LEU A 106 6.35 5.66 11.07
C LEU A 106 6.94 5.77 12.49
N ASN A 107 8.12 6.36 12.58
CA ASN A 107 8.77 6.68 13.84
C ASN A 107 8.41 8.10 14.33
N THR A 108 7.12 8.37 14.45
CA THR A 108 6.62 9.70 14.88
C THR A 108 6.43 9.79 16.40
N SER A 109 6.61 10.99 16.95
CA SER A 109 6.29 11.31 18.36
C SER A 109 4.86 11.82 18.55
N SER A 110 4.14 12.13 17.46
CA SER A 110 2.74 12.58 17.46
C SER A 110 1.92 11.81 16.43
N VAL A 111 0.62 11.64 16.70
CA VAL A 111 -0.27 10.81 15.88
C VAL A 111 -1.51 11.59 15.50
N VAL A 112 -1.97 11.35 14.27
CA VAL A 112 -3.22 11.88 13.70
C VAL A 112 -4.01 10.76 13.03
N GLY A 113 -5.27 11.01 12.68
CA GLY A 113 -6.10 10.04 11.94
C GLY A 113 -6.47 8.80 12.77
N GLY A 114 -6.71 8.96 14.08
CA GLY A 114 -7.11 7.86 14.96
C GLY A 114 -5.98 6.91 15.39
N ARG A 115 -4.73 7.21 15.03
CA ARG A 115 -3.57 6.44 15.49
C ARG A 115 -3.30 6.61 16.98
N SER A 116 -2.84 5.54 17.63
CA SER A 116 -2.22 5.57 18.95
C SER A 116 -0.72 5.32 18.83
N LEU A 117 0.09 6.02 19.63
CA LEU A 117 1.55 5.86 19.64
C LEU A 117 1.98 4.43 19.99
N GLU A 118 1.19 3.73 20.80
CA GLU A 118 1.47 2.35 21.23
C GLU A 118 1.40 1.33 20.08
N ASN A 119 0.66 1.66 19.03
CA ASN A 119 0.40 0.79 17.89
C ASN A 119 1.47 0.91 16.80
N LEU A 120 2.30 1.96 16.83
CA LEU A 120 3.34 2.19 15.83
C LEU A 120 4.47 1.17 15.91
N TRP A 121 4.89 0.63 14.78
CA TRP A 121 6.06 -0.26 14.71
C TRP A 121 7.38 0.48 14.91
N ARG A 122 7.54 1.64 14.27
CA ARG A 122 8.70 2.56 14.29
C ARG A 122 9.96 2.03 13.62
N THR A 123 10.24 0.75 13.75
CA THR A 123 11.46 0.10 13.27
C THR A 123 11.13 -1.12 12.43
N ILE A 124 12.03 -1.47 11.51
CA ILE A 124 12.01 -2.71 10.74
C ILE A 124 12.32 -3.95 11.62
N ASN A 125 13.04 -3.75 12.72
CA ASN A 125 13.55 -4.82 13.59
C ASN A 125 12.49 -5.30 14.60
N VAL A 126 11.51 -6.06 14.11
CA VAL A 126 10.35 -6.50 14.90
C VAL A 126 10.18 -8.02 14.90
N LYS A 127 9.55 -8.55 15.95
CA LYS A 127 9.13 -9.96 15.97
C LYS A 127 7.94 -10.17 15.03
N GLY A 128 8.00 -11.22 14.20
CA GLY A 128 6.95 -11.50 13.21
C GLY A 128 7.00 -10.57 12.00
N ALA A 129 8.20 -10.09 11.63
CA ALA A 129 8.40 -9.16 10.52
C ALA A 129 7.80 -9.64 9.17
N SER A 130 7.73 -10.96 8.95
CA SER A 130 7.11 -11.58 7.78
C SER A 130 5.58 -11.42 7.70
N GLU A 131 4.93 -10.98 8.77
CA GLU A 131 3.48 -10.76 8.86
C GLU A 131 3.09 -9.28 8.70
N VAL A 132 4.08 -8.38 8.72
CA VAL A 132 3.89 -6.93 8.72
C VAL A 132 4.20 -6.37 7.34
N MET A 133 3.17 -6.16 6.53
CA MET A 133 3.30 -5.44 5.26
C MET A 133 3.50 -3.95 5.55
N TYR A 134 4.51 -3.35 4.92
CA TYR A 134 4.79 -1.93 5.10
C TYR A 134 4.75 -1.09 3.81
N LEU A 135 4.88 -1.72 2.65
CA LEU A 135 4.77 -1.05 1.35
C LEU A 135 4.00 -1.96 0.39
N GLY A 136 3.13 -1.39 -0.44
CA GLY A 136 2.41 -2.15 -1.46
C GLY A 136 1.62 -1.25 -2.39
N ASP A 137 0.88 -1.85 -3.32
CA ASP A 137 -0.05 -1.12 -4.19
C ASP A 137 -0.96 -0.20 -3.37
N CYS A 138 -0.93 1.10 -3.65
CA CYS A 138 -1.74 2.06 -2.92
C CYS A 138 -2.30 3.15 -3.83
N ALA A 139 -3.49 3.63 -3.48
CA ALA A 139 -4.20 4.68 -4.20
C ALA A 139 -3.63 6.07 -3.87
N ILE A 140 -2.88 6.21 -2.77
CA ILE A 140 -2.26 7.46 -2.29
C ILE A 140 -0.93 7.13 -1.57
N ILE A 141 -0.24 8.15 -1.05
CA ILE A 141 1.06 8.08 -0.39
C ILE A 141 1.19 7.08 0.77
N GLY A 142 0.07 6.72 1.39
CA GLY A 142 -0.01 5.70 2.42
C GLY A 142 -1.35 5.74 3.14
N ALA A 143 -1.57 4.78 4.03
CA ALA A 143 -2.81 4.67 4.80
C ALA A 143 -2.60 4.15 6.23
N THR A 144 -3.52 4.54 7.11
CA THR A 144 -3.69 4.10 8.49
C THR A 144 -4.80 3.06 8.54
N VAL A 145 -4.46 1.81 8.23
CA VAL A 145 -5.45 0.71 8.15
C VAL A 145 -5.90 0.27 9.55
N LEU A 146 -7.21 0.08 9.72
CA LEU A 146 -7.81 -0.46 10.95
C LEU A 146 -8.50 -1.81 10.66
N ALA A 147 -8.56 -2.68 11.67
CA ALA A 147 -9.24 -3.96 11.56
C ALA A 147 -10.77 -3.82 11.35
N SER A 148 -11.32 -2.67 11.75
CA SER A 148 -12.73 -2.32 11.56
C SER A 148 -13.04 -1.72 10.18
N ASP A 149 -12.02 -1.44 9.36
CA ASP A 149 -12.21 -0.86 8.03
C ASP A 149 -13.10 -1.78 7.18
N GLN A 150 -14.07 -1.18 6.50
CA GLN A 150 -14.97 -1.88 5.60
C GLN A 150 -14.31 -2.15 4.24
N PRO A 151 -14.69 -3.24 3.55
CA PRO A 151 -14.23 -3.48 2.19
C PRO A 151 -14.77 -2.44 1.21
N PRO A 152 -14.05 -2.17 0.09
CA PRO A 152 -14.52 -1.24 -0.94
C PRO A 152 -15.88 -1.68 -1.51
N LYS A 153 -16.80 -0.74 -1.74
CA LYS A 153 -18.15 -1.07 -2.23
C LYS A 153 -18.14 -1.61 -3.66
N TYR A 154 -17.19 -1.14 -4.47
CA TYR A 154 -16.95 -1.58 -5.85
C TYR A 154 -15.43 -1.55 -6.16
N ASP A 155 -15.03 -2.20 -7.25
CA ASP A 155 -13.63 -2.21 -7.68
C ASP A 155 -13.17 -0.79 -8.06
N GLY A 156 -12.15 -0.28 -7.37
CA GLY A 156 -11.68 1.11 -7.49
C GLY A 156 -12.35 2.09 -6.53
N ASP A 157 -13.21 1.63 -5.61
CA ASP A 157 -13.73 2.46 -4.52
C ASP A 157 -12.62 2.73 -3.50
N CYS A 158 -11.84 3.77 -3.74
CA CYS A 158 -10.84 4.22 -2.78
C CYS A 158 -11.40 5.28 -1.81
N GLY A 159 -12.73 5.26 -1.57
CA GLY A 159 -13.44 5.91 -0.47
C GLY A 159 -13.36 7.44 -0.46
N PHE A 160 -12.17 7.97 -0.17
CA PHE A 160 -11.94 9.39 0.09
C PHE A 160 -10.47 9.79 -0.15
N VAL A 161 -9.83 9.30 -1.23
CA VAL A 161 -8.45 9.73 -1.61
C VAL A 161 -8.33 11.27 -1.69
N TRP A 162 -9.45 11.98 -1.93
CA TRP A 162 -9.46 13.42 -2.26
C TRP A 162 -10.34 14.31 -1.39
N SER A 163 -11.16 13.77 -0.47
CA SER A 163 -12.10 14.58 0.30
C SER A 163 -11.58 14.85 1.71
N GLY A 164 -11.37 16.12 2.05
CA GLY A 164 -10.92 16.55 3.37
C GLY A 164 -11.84 16.13 4.54
N ALA A 165 -13.11 15.81 4.27
CA ALA A 165 -14.01 15.14 5.22
C ALA A 165 -14.12 13.65 4.83
N GLY A 166 -13.84 12.73 5.77
CA GLY A 166 -13.90 11.28 5.55
C GLY A 166 -12.57 10.60 5.22
N ALA A 167 -11.49 11.35 4.99
CA ALA A 167 -10.15 10.83 4.67
C ALA A 167 -9.49 9.89 5.71
N ASN A 168 -10.16 9.62 6.84
CA ASN A 168 -9.67 8.75 7.92
C ASN A 168 -10.61 7.56 8.18
N GLN A 169 -11.52 7.24 7.26
CA GLN A 169 -12.44 6.09 7.37
C GLN A 169 -12.12 5.08 6.27
N ASP A 170 -12.22 3.79 6.62
CA ASP A 170 -12.06 2.66 5.71
C ASP A 170 -10.79 2.76 4.86
N GLU A 171 -9.68 3.14 5.51
CA GLU A 171 -8.44 3.45 4.82
C GLU A 171 -7.80 2.23 4.14
N ILE A 172 -8.19 1.01 4.53
CA ILE A 172 -7.84 -0.22 3.81
C ILE A 172 -8.23 -0.17 2.33
N CYS A 173 -9.27 0.59 1.95
CA CYS A 173 -9.67 0.79 0.56
C CYS A 173 -8.58 1.44 -0.31
N ARG A 174 -7.62 2.14 0.32
CA ARG A 174 -6.45 2.70 -0.38
C ARG A 174 -5.48 1.61 -0.84
N PHE A 175 -5.43 0.47 -0.15
CA PHE A 175 -4.61 -0.69 -0.52
C PHE A 175 -5.42 -1.77 -1.27
N CYS A 176 -6.71 -1.93 -0.94
CA CYS A 176 -7.59 -2.96 -1.49
C CYS A 176 -8.06 -2.64 -2.92
N MET A 177 -7.13 -2.72 -3.88
CA MET A 177 -7.36 -2.42 -5.29
C MET A 177 -7.08 -3.64 -6.18
N ASN A 178 -7.96 -3.93 -7.12
CA ASN A 178 -7.83 -5.09 -8.02
C ASN A 178 -6.85 -4.86 -9.19
N ARG A 179 -5.59 -4.56 -8.88
CA ARG A 179 -4.54 -4.35 -9.90
C ARG A 179 -4.00 -5.62 -10.50
N HIS A 180 -4.05 -6.73 -9.74
CA HIS A 180 -3.46 -8.01 -10.10
C HIS A 180 -4.44 -9.18 -9.95
N ASP A 181 -5.65 -9.02 -10.49
CA ASP A 181 -6.69 -10.05 -10.61
C ASP A 181 -6.96 -10.78 -9.26
N GLY A 182 -7.52 -10.04 -8.29
CA GLY A 182 -7.84 -10.51 -6.94
C GLY A 182 -6.69 -10.41 -5.94
N ASN A 183 -5.57 -9.79 -6.33
CA ASN A 183 -4.38 -9.64 -5.51
C ASN A 183 -3.77 -8.23 -5.65
N MET A 184 -2.93 -7.87 -4.68
CA MET A 184 -1.96 -6.79 -4.74
C MET A 184 -0.54 -7.34 -4.47
N MET A 185 0.50 -6.57 -4.80
CA MET A 185 1.85 -6.89 -4.36
C MET A 185 2.14 -6.20 -3.02
N GLY A 186 2.71 -6.95 -2.07
CA GLY A 186 3.11 -6.46 -0.76
C GLY A 186 4.57 -6.74 -0.44
N LEU A 187 5.22 -5.79 0.21
CA LEU A 187 6.56 -5.85 0.77
C LEU A 187 6.48 -5.83 2.29
N PHE A 188 7.11 -6.80 2.93
CA PHE A 188 7.03 -7.10 4.36
C PHE A 188 8.32 -6.73 5.09
N MET A 189 8.25 -6.54 6.41
CA MET A 189 9.39 -6.06 7.21
C MET A 189 10.59 -7.03 7.23
N ASP A 190 10.40 -8.30 6.90
CA ASP A 190 11.49 -9.27 6.70
C ASP A 190 12.13 -9.17 5.30
N SER A 191 11.83 -8.11 4.54
CA SER A 191 12.21 -7.89 3.15
C SER A 191 11.61 -8.87 2.14
N SER A 192 10.67 -9.74 2.56
CA SER A 192 9.96 -10.61 1.63
C SER A 192 8.95 -9.82 0.79
N VAL A 193 8.81 -10.21 -0.47
CA VAL A 193 7.83 -9.65 -1.41
C VAL A 193 6.94 -10.77 -1.91
N ARG A 194 5.63 -10.57 -1.83
CA ARG A 194 4.67 -11.57 -2.30
C ARG A 194 3.37 -10.96 -2.77
N LYS A 195 2.59 -11.80 -3.45
CA LYS A 195 1.17 -11.53 -3.68
C LYS A 195 0.43 -11.60 -2.35
N VAL A 196 -0.47 -10.65 -2.15
CA VAL A 196 -1.42 -10.59 -1.05
C VAL A 196 -2.81 -10.61 -1.66
N GLY A 197 -3.65 -11.55 -1.25
CA GLY A 197 -5.04 -11.58 -1.69
C GLY A 197 -5.79 -10.35 -1.18
N LEU A 198 -6.76 -9.81 -1.93
CA LEU A 198 -7.46 -8.61 -1.47
C LEU A 198 -8.18 -8.82 -0.13
N LYS A 199 -8.81 -9.99 0.09
CA LYS A 199 -9.40 -10.36 1.38
C LYS A 199 -8.37 -10.68 2.47
N GLU A 200 -7.14 -11.04 2.10
CA GLU A 200 -6.04 -11.32 3.03
C GLU A 200 -5.59 -10.05 3.78
N LEU A 201 -5.90 -8.85 3.26
CA LEU A 201 -5.51 -7.60 3.90
C LEU A 201 -6.03 -7.48 5.34
N TRP A 202 -7.17 -8.08 5.67
CA TRP A 202 -7.73 -8.11 7.03
C TRP A 202 -7.06 -9.15 7.95
N THR A 203 -6.22 -10.03 7.41
CA THR A 203 -5.47 -11.03 8.21
C THR A 203 -4.02 -10.60 8.46
N LEU A 204 -3.56 -9.49 7.86
CA LEU A 204 -2.20 -8.97 8.04
C LEU A 204 -2.05 -8.13 9.31
N ARG A 205 -0.83 -8.07 9.86
CA ARG A 205 -0.53 -7.27 11.05
C ARG A 205 -0.10 -5.85 10.66
N TRP A 206 -1.07 -4.98 10.37
CA TRP A 206 -0.79 -3.59 9.99
C TRP A 206 -0.14 -2.79 11.13
N HIS A 207 -0.62 -2.96 12.36
CA HIS A 207 -0.08 -2.33 13.57
C HIS A 207 0.12 -3.36 14.69
N ARG A 208 0.78 -2.97 15.79
CA ARG A 208 1.21 -3.90 16.84
C ARG A 208 0.08 -4.71 17.46
N GLN A 209 -1.10 -4.12 17.62
CA GLN A 209 -2.29 -4.72 18.22
C GLN A 209 -3.40 -5.00 17.19
N PHE A 210 -3.07 -5.15 15.90
CA PHE A 210 -4.08 -5.36 14.87
C PHE A 210 -4.83 -6.69 15.10
N ASN A 211 -6.16 -6.65 15.08
CA ASN A 211 -6.99 -7.86 15.21
C ASN A 211 -7.04 -8.60 13.88
N THR A 212 -6.19 -9.62 13.72
CA THR A 212 -6.10 -10.46 12.51
C THR A 212 -7.17 -11.55 12.45
N THR A 213 -8.07 -11.61 13.44
CA THR A 213 -9.22 -12.51 13.49
C THR A 213 -10.54 -11.73 13.60
N GLY A 214 -10.55 -10.48 13.10
CA GLY A 214 -11.74 -9.63 13.06
C GLY A 214 -12.81 -10.13 12.09
N PHE A 215 -13.98 -9.48 12.07
CA PHE A 215 -15.17 -9.94 11.33
C PHE A 215 -14.87 -10.34 9.88
N TRP A 216 -14.13 -9.52 9.12
CA TRP A 216 -13.75 -9.74 7.71
C TRP A 216 -12.71 -10.85 7.47
N THR A 217 -12.68 -11.87 8.33
CA THR A 217 -11.78 -13.03 8.23
C THR A 217 -12.55 -14.32 8.47
N LYS A 218 -12.02 -15.47 8.05
CA LYS A 218 -12.60 -16.77 8.38
C LYS A 218 -12.72 -17.00 9.87
N ALA A 219 -11.70 -16.60 10.64
CA ALA A 219 -11.71 -16.72 12.10
C ALA A 219 -12.79 -15.82 12.73
N GLY A 220 -13.09 -14.67 12.11
CA GLY A 220 -14.19 -13.78 12.48
C GLY A 220 -15.55 -14.16 11.90
N SER A 221 -15.66 -15.31 11.23
CA SER A 221 -16.89 -15.89 10.67
C SER A 221 -17.51 -15.14 9.48
N ALA A 222 -16.77 -14.28 8.77
CA ALA A 222 -17.26 -13.71 7.51
C ALA A 222 -17.64 -14.80 6.52
N GLN A 223 -18.86 -14.72 6.00
CA GLN A 223 -19.39 -15.55 4.94
C GLN A 223 -19.18 -14.89 3.57
N PRO A 224 -19.17 -15.65 2.46
CA PRO A 224 -19.03 -15.11 1.12
C PRO A 224 -20.03 -13.99 0.78
N GLU A 225 -21.26 -14.08 1.30
CA GLU A 225 -22.33 -13.09 1.09
C GLU A 225 -22.12 -11.76 1.81
N ASP A 226 -21.35 -11.76 2.92
CA ASP A 226 -21.03 -10.54 3.68
C ASP A 226 -20.15 -9.60 2.84
N TRP A 227 -19.29 -10.17 1.98
CA TRP A 227 -18.42 -9.39 1.11
C TRP A 227 -19.21 -8.67 0.01
N PRO A 228 -18.76 -7.45 -0.39
CA PRO A 228 -19.25 -6.78 -1.58
C PRO A 228 -19.24 -7.70 -2.80
N GLN A 229 -20.25 -7.59 -3.67
CA GLN A 229 -20.49 -8.54 -4.77
C GLN A 229 -19.24 -8.81 -5.62
N TRP A 230 -18.44 -7.77 -5.89
CA TRP A 230 -17.24 -7.86 -6.72
C TRP A 230 -16.09 -8.66 -6.06
N MET A 231 -16.09 -8.80 -4.74
CA MET A 231 -15.08 -9.55 -3.99
C MET A 231 -15.47 -10.99 -3.69
N ARG A 232 -16.75 -11.37 -3.82
CA ARG A 232 -17.27 -12.68 -3.35
C ARG A 232 -16.52 -13.87 -3.94
N ASN A 233 -16.06 -13.76 -5.18
CA ASN A 233 -15.34 -14.83 -5.89
C ASN A 233 -13.83 -14.91 -5.57
N PHE A 234 -13.29 -13.99 -4.77
CA PHE A 234 -11.90 -14.08 -4.33
C PHE A 234 -11.77 -15.05 -3.16
N LYS A 235 -10.60 -15.68 -3.06
CA LYS A 235 -10.24 -16.60 -1.98
C LYS A 235 -10.46 -15.93 -0.61
N ASP A 236 -11.12 -16.64 0.28
CA ASP A 236 -11.26 -16.25 1.70
C ASP A 236 -10.03 -16.66 2.50
N TYR A 237 -9.69 -15.86 3.52
CA TYR A 237 -8.51 -16.00 4.37
C TYR A 237 -8.90 -16.11 5.84
#